data_AF-A0A821G3Q0-F1
#
_entry.id   AF-A0A821G3Q0-F1
#
_cell.length_a   1.000
_cell.length_b   1.000
_cell.length_c   1.000
_cell.angle_alpha   90.00
_cell.angle_beta   90.00
_cell.angle_gamma   90.00
#
_symmetry.space_group_name_H-M   'P 1'
#
loop_
_entity.id
_entity.type
_entity.pdbx_description
1 polymer ?
#
loop_
_entity_poly.entity_id
_entity_poly.type
_entity_poly.pdbx_seq_one_letter_code
_entity_poly.pdbx_strand_id
1 'polypeptide(L)'
;ERHCSEVAFRQAKLKLTNPVPSTSANPSNVSTNSNRILTSGSGGYTSDAAWFAIRRYMQANLFDEQIVEGPLTKSIRLTAALILRNIARHSSAGKQNLRQYEHIIANLALESSEASQTLSSCLFELCN
;
A
#
# COMPACT_ATOMS: atom_id res chain seq x y z
N GLU A 1 -21.52 16.87 -5.75
CA GLU A 1 -21.38 18.19 -5.09
C GLU A 1 -21.27 17.97 -3.59
N ARG A 2 -20.09 18.19 -3.00
CA ARG A 2 -19.89 17.99 -1.56
C ARG A 2 -20.18 19.30 -0.84
N HIS A 3 -21.43 19.50 -0.43
CA HIS A 3 -21.76 20.60 0.46
C HIS A 3 -21.86 20.08 1.89
N CYS A 4 -20.89 20.46 2.72
CA CYS A 4 -21.03 20.41 4.17
C CYS A 4 -22.34 21.12 4.54
N SER A 5 -23.23 20.45 5.28
CA SER A 5 -24.53 21.01 5.60
C SER A 5 -24.38 22.21 6.53
N GLU A 6 -25.22 23.23 6.33
CA GLU A 6 -25.42 24.41 7.21
C GLU A 6 -25.45 24.01 8.70
N VAL A 7 -26.03 22.84 8.99
CA VAL A 7 -26.14 22.25 10.32
C VAL A 7 -24.76 21.96 10.94
N ALA A 8 -23.81 21.46 10.15
CA ALA A 8 -22.46 21.18 10.61
C ALA A 8 -21.71 22.47 11.02
N PHE A 9 -21.92 23.56 10.28
CA PHE A 9 -21.30 24.86 10.58
C PHE A 9 -21.85 25.47 11.86
N ARG A 10 -23.16 25.36 12.09
CA ARG A 10 -23.80 25.83 13.34
C ARG A 10 -23.38 25.00 14.55
N GLN A 11 -23.25 23.68 14.41
CA GLN A 11 -22.72 22.83 15.47
C GLN A 11 -21.27 23.16 15.82
N ALA A 12 -20.42 23.50 14.84
CA ALA A 12 -19.04 23.90 15.09
C ALA A 12 -18.95 25.23 15.87
N LYS A 13 -19.81 26.20 15.56
CA LYS A 13 -19.84 27.51 16.24
C LYS A 13 -20.20 27.41 17.73
N LEU A 14 -21.10 26.50 18.09
CA LEU A 14 -21.49 26.26 19.50
C LEU A 14 -20.41 25.55 20.31
N LYS A 15 -19.50 24.80 19.66
CA LYS A 15 -18.37 24.15 20.33
C LYS A 15 -17.24 25.11 20.73
N LEU A 16 -17.22 26.34 20.21
CA LEU A 16 -16.18 27.33 20.54
C LEU A 16 -16.45 28.09 21.84
N THR A 17 -17.69 28.10 22.34
CA THR A 17 -18.09 28.97 23.46
C THR A 17 -17.98 28.29 24.82
N ASN A 18 -17.74 26.97 24.86
CA ASN A 18 -17.54 26.19 26.07
C ASN A 18 -16.27 25.33 25.91
N PRO A 19 -15.24 25.47 26.76
CA PRO A 19 -14.08 24.59 26.70
C PRO A 19 -14.49 23.23 27.29
N VAL A 20 -14.92 22.31 26.43
CA VAL A 20 -15.12 20.90 26.81
C VAL A 20 -14.05 20.05 26.12
N PRO A 21 -13.38 19.14 26.85
CA PRO A 21 -12.36 18.25 26.31
C PRO A 21 -12.97 17.29 25.26
N SER A 22 -12.30 17.12 24.12
CA SER A 22 -12.30 15.84 23.40
C SER A 22 -11.66 14.81 24.35
N THR A 23 -12.30 13.75 24.83
CA THR A 23 -12.98 12.62 24.13
C THR A 23 -13.70 11.81 25.24
N SER A 24 -14.88 11.20 25.11
CA SER A 24 -15.09 9.81 24.65
C SER A 24 -16.30 9.19 25.41
N ALA A 25 -17.03 8.26 24.76
CA ALA A 25 -17.74 7.14 25.40
C ALA A 25 -17.65 5.98 24.37
N ASN A 26 -17.26 4.73 24.66
CA ASN A 26 -17.37 3.95 25.90
C ASN A 26 -16.48 2.65 25.81
N PRO A 27 -16.57 1.65 26.73
CA PRO A 27 -15.69 1.33 27.88
C PRO A 27 -14.70 0.16 27.64
N SER A 28 -13.57 -0.01 28.33
CA SER A 28 -13.50 -0.69 29.64
C SER A 28 -12.04 -0.86 30.11
N ASN A 29 -11.86 -0.81 31.44
CA ASN A 29 -10.73 -1.30 32.26
C ASN A 29 -9.30 -0.79 31.98
N VAL A 30 -8.76 0.00 32.90
CA VAL A 30 -7.72 -0.40 33.88
C VAL A 30 -7.25 0.88 34.59
N SER A 31 -7.33 0.87 35.92
CA SER A 31 -6.75 1.89 36.79
C SER A 31 -5.24 1.73 36.85
N THR A 32 -4.45 2.78 36.62
CA THR A 32 -3.33 3.14 37.51
C THR A 32 -2.77 4.53 37.20
N ASN A 33 -2.99 5.43 38.16
CA ASN A 33 -2.05 6.43 38.70
C ASN A 33 -0.92 6.97 37.79
N SER A 34 -0.98 8.26 37.42
CA SER A 34 0.06 9.29 37.70
C SER A 34 -0.15 10.56 36.84
N ASN A 35 -0.25 11.70 37.53
CA ASN A 35 0.05 13.08 37.10
C ASN A 35 -0.52 13.58 35.75
N ARG A 36 -1.57 14.42 35.84
CA ARG A 36 -1.94 15.40 34.81
C ARG A 36 -0.75 16.32 34.53
N ILE A 37 -0.15 16.21 33.36
CA ILE A 37 0.69 17.27 32.80
C ILE A 37 -0.22 18.27 32.09
N LEU A 38 -0.13 19.51 32.56
CA LEU A 38 -0.81 20.68 32.06
C LEU A 38 -0.41 20.98 30.61
N THR A 39 -1.43 21.25 29.80
CA THR A 39 -1.33 21.86 28.49
C THR A 39 -0.87 23.31 28.64
N SER A 40 0.32 23.67 28.17
CA SER A 40 0.64 25.05 27.79
C SER A 40 1.83 25.09 26.85
N GLY A 41 1.59 25.49 25.60
CA GLY A 41 2.66 25.83 24.66
C GLY A 41 2.47 25.23 23.28
N SER A 42 1.97 26.07 22.36
CA SER A 42 1.98 25.88 20.91
C SER A 42 1.16 24.72 20.33
N GLY A 43 -0.04 25.05 19.87
CA GLY A 43 -0.71 24.31 18.78
C GLY A 43 -1.06 22.85 19.04
N GLY A 44 -2.07 22.58 19.88
CA GLY A 44 -2.97 21.43 19.72
C GLY A 44 -2.44 19.98 19.80
N TYR A 45 -1.13 19.75 19.98
CA TYR A 45 -0.56 18.40 20.03
C TYR A 45 -0.14 18.02 21.46
N THR A 46 -0.43 16.77 21.87
CA THR A 46 0.05 16.23 23.16
C THR A 46 1.57 16.02 23.12
N SER A 47 2.26 16.05 24.26
CA SER A 47 3.73 15.86 24.32
C SER A 47 4.21 14.55 23.70
N ASP A 48 3.33 13.55 23.59
CA ASP A 48 3.60 12.25 23.00
C ASP A 48 3.14 12.14 21.52
N ALA A 49 2.60 13.22 20.94
CA ALA A 49 2.04 13.22 19.59
C ALA A 49 3.07 12.86 18.51
N ALA A 50 4.33 13.29 18.68
CA ALA A 50 5.41 12.93 17.76
C ALA A 50 5.70 11.42 17.79
N TRP A 51 5.74 10.82 18.98
CA TRP A 51 5.96 9.38 19.14
C TRP A 51 4.78 8.56 18.60
N PHE A 52 3.54 8.98 18.88
CA PHE A 52 2.35 8.38 18.28
C PHE A 52 2.33 8.49 16.75
N ALA A 53 2.77 9.62 16.19
CA ALA A 53 2.89 9.81 14.75
C ALA A 53 3.94 8.86 14.15
N ILE A 54 5.11 8.71 14.78
CA ILE A 54 6.15 7.76 14.37
C ILE A 54 5.61 6.32 14.42
N ARG A 55 4.98 5.93 15.53
CA ARG A 55 4.40 4.58 15.69
C ARG A 55 3.35 4.28 14.62
N ARG A 56 2.49 5.25 14.31
CA ARG A 56 1.47 5.11 13.26
C ARG A 56 2.10 5.01 11.87
N TYR A 57 3.12 5.82 11.57
CA TYR A 57 3.84 5.77 10.31
C TYR A 57 4.53 4.41 10.12
N MET A 58 5.22 3.91 11.15
CA MET A 58 5.86 2.60 11.13
C MET A 58 4.83 1.47 10.94
N GLN A 59 3.65 1.55 11.55
CA GLN A 59 2.58 0.56 11.36
C GLN A 59 1.92 0.64 9.97
N ALA A 60 1.83 1.83 9.38
CA ALA A 60 1.26 2.04 8.04
C ALA A 60 2.22 1.58 6.93
N ASN A 61 3.53 1.79 7.10
CA ASN A 61 4.54 1.42 6.11
C ASN A 61 4.92 -0.08 6.09
N LEU A 62 4.41 -0.90 7.01
CA LEU A 62 4.62 -2.35 6.99
C LEU A 62 3.81 -3.05 5.90
N PHE A 63 2.76 -2.39 5.41
CA PHE A 63 2.09 -2.77 4.18
C PHE A 63 2.65 -1.84 3.12
N ASP A 64 3.80 -2.24 2.57
CA ASP A 64 4.26 -1.74 1.29
C ASP A 64 3.01 -1.58 0.41
N GLU A 65 2.75 -0.37 -0.09
CA GLU A 65 1.76 -0.17 -1.14
C GLU A 65 2.33 -0.87 -2.38
N GLN A 66 2.40 -2.19 -2.35
CA GLN A 66 2.65 -3.03 -3.49
C GLN A 66 1.60 -2.58 -4.47
N ILE A 67 2.03 -1.83 -5.48
CA ILE A 67 1.17 -1.24 -6.50
C ILE A 67 0.41 -2.42 -7.10
N VAL A 68 -0.80 -2.66 -6.58
CA VAL A 68 -1.56 -3.85 -6.92
C VAL A 68 -1.99 -3.64 -8.35
N GLU A 69 -1.38 -4.41 -9.24
CA GLU A 69 -1.67 -4.29 -10.67
C GLU A 69 -3.18 -4.36 -10.91
N GLY A 70 -3.69 -3.37 -11.64
CA GLY A 70 -5.08 -3.37 -12.05
C GLY A 70 -5.39 -4.61 -12.93
N PRO A 71 -6.66 -5.03 -13.01
CA PRO A 71 -7.05 -6.21 -13.80
C PRO A 71 -6.57 -6.17 -15.25
N LEU A 72 -6.61 -4.98 -15.87
CA LEU A 72 -6.13 -4.78 -17.23
C LEU A 72 -4.63 -5.09 -17.35
N THR A 73 -3.81 -4.50 -16.46
CA THR A 73 -2.35 -4.69 -16.46
C THR A 73 -1.98 -6.15 -16.27
N LYS A 74 -2.65 -6.87 -15.36
CA LYS A 74 -2.44 -8.31 -15.18
C LYS A 74 -2.69 -9.09 -16.46
N SER A 75 -3.80 -8.81 -17.15
CA SER A 75 -4.15 -9.49 -18.41
C SER A 75 -3.14 -9.22 -19.52
N ILE A 76 -2.65 -7.98 -19.62
CA ILE A 76 -1.62 -7.60 -20.59
C ILE A 76 -0.31 -8.34 -20.30
N ARG A 77 0.12 -8.37 -19.03
CA ARG A 77 1.34 -9.06 -18.59
C ARG A 77 1.27 -10.56 -18.88
N LEU A 78 0.16 -11.20 -18.53
CA LEU A 78 -0.04 -12.63 -18.80
C LEU A 78 -0.02 -12.93 -20.31
N THR A 79 -0.71 -12.10 -21.11
CA THR A 79 -0.73 -12.25 -22.57
C THR A 79 0.67 -12.11 -23.16
N ALA A 80 1.45 -11.13 -22.71
CA ALA A 80 2.83 -10.95 -23.13
C ALA A 80 3.69 -12.18 -22.78
N ALA A 81 3.57 -12.72 -21.56
CA ALA A 81 4.30 -13.92 -21.14
C ALA A 81 3.98 -15.14 -22.02
N LEU A 82 2.71 -15.32 -22.40
CA LEU A 82 2.29 -16.40 -23.30
C LEU A 82 2.87 -16.24 -24.71
N ILE A 83 2.89 -15.01 -25.24
CA ILE A 83 3.51 -14.71 -26.54
C ILE A 83 5.00 -15.03 -26.50
N LEU A 84 5.73 -14.59 -25.47
CA LEU A 84 7.16 -14.88 -25.30
C LEU A 84 7.43 -16.38 -25.26
N ARG A 85 6.63 -17.15 -24.52
CA ARG A 85 6.72 -18.62 -24.49
C ARG A 85 6.51 -19.24 -25.86
N ASN A 86 5.50 -18.77 -26.62
CA ASN A 86 5.24 -19.26 -27.98
C ASN A 86 6.42 -18.96 -28.91
N ILE A 87 7.02 -17.78 -28.82
CA ILE A 87 8.22 -17.42 -29.59
C ILE A 87 9.38 -18.34 -29.22
N ALA A 88 9.66 -18.53 -27.93
CA ALA A 88 10.73 -19.41 -27.45
C ALA A 88 10.57 -20.86 -27.93
N ARG A 89 9.33 -21.35 -28.00
CA ARG A 89 9.00 -22.73 -28.41
C ARG A 89 9.03 -22.95 -29.92
N HIS A 90 8.51 -22.00 -30.70
CA HIS A 90 8.24 -22.21 -32.13
C HIS A 90 9.22 -21.49 -33.07
N SER A 91 10.02 -20.54 -32.59
CA SER A 91 10.97 -19.77 -33.40
C SER A 91 12.39 -19.89 -32.88
N SER A 92 13.27 -20.56 -33.64
CA SER A 92 14.69 -20.70 -33.30
C SER A 92 15.43 -19.35 -33.32
N ALA A 93 15.14 -18.50 -34.31
CA ALA A 93 15.68 -17.14 -34.38
C ALA A 93 15.13 -16.25 -33.25
N GLY A 94 13.85 -16.39 -32.91
CA GLY A 94 13.25 -15.67 -31.77
C GLY A 94 13.88 -16.09 -30.44
N LYS A 95 14.10 -17.39 -30.24
CA LYS A 95 14.78 -17.96 -29.08
C LYS A 95 16.18 -17.38 -28.87
N GLN A 96 16.99 -17.30 -29.94
CA GLN A 96 18.32 -16.70 -29.92
C GLN A 96 18.28 -15.22 -29.45
N ASN A 97 17.30 -14.45 -29.94
CA ASN A 97 17.11 -13.06 -29.52
C ASN A 97 16.65 -12.96 -28.05
N LEU A 98 15.75 -13.85 -27.60
CA LEU A 98 15.25 -13.86 -26.23
C LEU A 98 16.31 -14.21 -25.19
N ARG A 99 17.32 -15.00 -25.53
CA ARG A 99 18.45 -15.33 -24.63
C ARG A 99 19.19 -14.09 -24.14
N GLN A 100 19.24 -13.01 -24.92
CA GLN A 100 19.86 -11.75 -24.49
C GLN A 100 19.11 -11.08 -23.32
N TYR A 101 17.80 -11.35 -23.21
CA TYR A 101 16.91 -10.81 -22.18
C TYR A 101 16.60 -11.81 -21.07
N GLU A 102 17.30 -12.95 -21.02
CA GLU A 102 17.06 -14.03 -20.05
C GLU A 102 17.06 -13.51 -18.60
N HIS A 103 18.00 -12.62 -18.26
CA HIS A 103 18.08 -12.02 -16.93
C HIS A 103 16.82 -11.24 -16.54
N ILE A 104 16.22 -10.50 -17.48
CA ILE A 104 14.99 -9.74 -17.24
C ILE A 104 13.82 -10.71 -17.04
N ILE A 105 13.73 -11.73 -17.90
CA ILE A 105 12.67 -12.74 -17.83
C ILE A 105 12.78 -13.52 -16.50
N ALA A 106 13.99 -13.86 -16.05
CA ALA A 106 14.25 -14.50 -14.77
C ALA A 106 13.81 -13.63 -13.58
N ASN A 107 14.18 -12.35 -13.58
CA ASN A 107 13.74 -11.42 -12.54
C ASN A 107 12.20 -11.32 -12.47
N LEU A 108 11.53 -11.25 -13.63
CA LEU A 108 10.06 -11.21 -13.70
C LEU A 108 9.41 -12.55 -13.31
N ALA A 109 10.08 -13.67 -13.52
CA ALA A 109 9.60 -14.99 -13.10
C ALA A 109 9.69 -15.18 -11.57
N LEU A 110 10.60 -14.49 -10.90
CA LEU A 110 10.72 -14.48 -9.43
C LEU A 110 9.69 -13.58 -8.74
N GLU A 111 9.12 -12.62 -9.47
CA GLU A 111 8.04 -11.77 -8.97
C GLU A 111 6.77 -12.61 -8.70
N SER A 112 6.08 -12.35 -7.59
CA SER A 112 4.81 -13.01 -7.23
C SER A 112 3.63 -12.52 -8.08
N SER A 113 3.72 -12.68 -9.40
CA SER A 113 2.69 -12.36 -10.39
C SER A 113 2.09 -13.64 -10.99
N GLU A 114 0.85 -13.60 -11.46
CA GLU A 114 0.21 -14.75 -12.15
C GLU A 114 0.99 -15.18 -13.42
N ALA A 115 1.70 -14.25 -14.06
CA ALA A 115 2.52 -14.53 -15.23
C ALA A 115 3.81 -15.32 -14.91
N SER A 116 4.25 -15.35 -13.64
CA SER A 116 5.52 -15.98 -13.20
C SER A 116 5.68 -17.43 -13.66
N GLN A 117 4.62 -18.23 -13.55
CA GLN A 117 4.62 -19.63 -13.96
C GLN A 117 4.83 -19.78 -15.48
N THR A 118 4.21 -18.90 -16.26
CA THR A 118 4.36 -18.89 -17.71
C THR A 118 5.77 -18.45 -18.12
N LEU A 119 6.33 -17.43 -17.45
CA LEU A 119 7.71 -16.98 -17.67
C LEU A 119 8.73 -18.06 -17.28
N SER A 120 8.48 -18.82 -16.21
CA SER A 120 9.31 -19.96 -15.82
C SER A 120 9.32 -21.04 -16.90
N SER A 121 8.16 -21.35 -17.47
CA SER A 121 8.06 -22.24 -18.62
C SER A 121 8.77 -21.68 -19.86
N CYS A 122 8.71 -20.36 -20.09
CA CYS A 122 9.46 -19.71 -21.16
C CYS A 122 10.97 -19.85 -20.96
N LEU A 123 11.48 -19.63 -19.74
CA LEU A 123 12.91 -19.79 -19.42
C LEU A 123 13.37 -21.24 -19.63
N PHE A 124 12.55 -22.22 -19.22
CA PHE A 124 12.83 -23.63 -19.49
C PHE A 124 12.98 -23.89 -20.99
N GLU A 125 12.06 -23.36 -21.81
CA GLU A 125 12.15 -23.47 -23.26
C GLU A 125 13.41 -22.78 -23.79
N LEU A 126 13.83 -21.64 -23.24
CA LEU A 126 15.07 -20.97 -23.62
C LEU A 126 16.32 -21.80 -23.29
N CYS A 127 16.35 -22.52 -22.16
CA CYS A 127 17.49 -23.35 -21.78
C CYS A 127 17.61 -24.64 -22.60
N ASN A 128 16.48 -25.24 -22.99
CA ASN A 128 16.40 -26.44 -23.83
C ASN A 128 16.83 -26.16 -25.29
#